data_AF-A0AA43M401-F1
#
_entry.id   AF-A0AA43M401-F1
#
_cell.length_a   1.000
_cell.length_b   1.000
_cell.length_c   1.000
_cell.angle_alpha   90.00
_cell.angle_beta   90.00
_cell.angle_gamma   90.00
#
_symmetry.space_group_name_H-M   'P 1'
#
loop_
_entity.id
_entity.type
_entity.pdbx_description
1 polymer ?
#
loop_
_entity_poly.entity_id
_entity_poly.type
_entity_poly.pdbx_seq_one_letter_code
_entity_poly.pdbx_strand_id
1 'polypeptide(L)'
;MYDNEFSRMESVTERDFGDYVKRHILNNRSIHKFGFNNEPPVMEDVIRKYTKEEKKDITPVFIIFINDGGVVRATKKVIKNAAVQPIFW
;
A
#
# COMPACT_ATOMS: atom_id res chain seq x y z
N MET A 1 0.31 -3.56 -4.86
CA MET A 1 1.25 -4.70 -4.85
C MET A 1 2.65 -4.12 -4.96
N TYR A 2 3.60 -4.60 -4.19
CA TYR A 2 4.95 -4.03 -4.18
C TYR A 2 6.01 -5.13 -4.13
N ASP A 3 7.14 -4.81 -4.74
CA ASP A 3 8.43 -5.46 -4.64
C ASP A 3 9.52 -4.36 -4.64
N ASN A 4 10.49 -4.42 -5.56
CA ASN A 4 11.43 -3.33 -5.82
C ASN A 4 10.68 -2.07 -6.32
N GLU A 5 9.60 -2.29 -7.06
CA GLU A 5 8.66 -1.29 -7.56
C GLU A 5 7.30 -1.47 -6.88
N PHE A 6 6.35 -0.57 -7.15
CA PHE A 6 4.99 -0.75 -6.65
C PHE A 6 3.95 -0.35 -7.69
N SER A 7 2.83 -1.06 -7.66
CA SER A 7 1.67 -0.78 -8.49
C SER A 7 0.44 -0.57 -7.61
N ARG A 8 -0.27 0.53 -7.85
CA ARG A 8 -1.61 0.75 -7.29
C ARG A 8 -2.59 -0.19 -7.98
N MET A 9 -3.41 -0.84 -7.18
CA MET A 9 -4.45 -1.75 -7.65
C MET A 9 -5.82 -1.10 -7.49
N GLU A 10 -6.80 -1.55 -8.26
CA GLU A 10 -8.19 -1.11 -8.09
C GLU A 10 -8.71 -1.51 -6.71
N SER A 11 -9.51 -0.64 -6.10
CA SER A 11 -10.18 -0.96 -4.84
C SER A 11 -11.03 -2.21 -4.99
N VAL A 12 -11.10 -3.01 -3.92
CA VAL A 12 -11.89 -4.24 -3.86
C VAL A 12 -12.96 -4.08 -2.78
N THR A 13 -14.10 -4.71 -2.99
CA THR A 13 -15.25 -4.77 -2.09
C THR A 13 -15.65 -6.24 -1.83
N GLU A 14 -16.58 -6.45 -0.92
CA GLU A 14 -17.14 -7.79 -0.64
C GLU A 14 -17.83 -8.42 -1.86
N ARG A 15 -18.17 -7.64 -2.89
CA ARG A 15 -18.87 -8.12 -4.09
C ARG A 15 -17.93 -8.69 -5.15
N ASP A 16 -16.67 -8.24 -5.17
CA ASP A 16 -15.71 -8.46 -6.25
C ASP A 16 -14.36 -9.01 -5.77
N PHE A 17 -14.24 -9.39 -4.51
CA PHE A 17 -13.02 -10.00 -3.96
C PHE A 17 -12.70 -11.40 -4.53
N GLY A 18 -13.71 -12.11 -5.03
CA GLY A 18 -13.58 -13.46 -5.56
C GLY A 18 -12.49 -13.53 -6.66
N ASP A 19 -11.52 -14.42 -6.47
CA ASP A 19 -10.36 -14.60 -7.37
C ASP A 19 -9.58 -13.32 -7.70
N TYR A 20 -9.70 -12.25 -6.90
CA TYR A 20 -9.11 -10.95 -7.20
C TYR A 20 -7.60 -11.04 -7.47
N VAL A 21 -6.88 -11.76 -6.60
CA VAL A 21 -5.43 -11.99 -6.75
C VAL A 21 -5.11 -12.67 -8.08
N LYS A 22 -5.88 -13.69 -8.47
CA LYS A 22 -5.64 -14.40 -9.73
C LYS A 22 -5.92 -13.50 -10.95
N ARG A 23 -7.06 -12.79 -10.93
CA ARG A 23 -7.53 -11.94 -12.05
C ARG A 23 -6.65 -10.71 -12.25
N HIS A 24 -6.39 -9.97 -11.18
CA HIS A 24 -5.74 -8.67 -11.27
C HIS A 24 -4.24 -8.72 -11.03
N ILE A 25 -3.72 -9.71 -10.29
CA ILE A 25 -2.30 -9.81 -9.96
C ILE A 25 -1.63 -10.90 -10.78
N LEU A 26 -1.90 -12.18 -10.51
CA LEU A 26 -1.14 -13.31 -11.08
C LEU A 26 -1.18 -13.33 -12.61
N ASN A 27 -2.35 -13.14 -13.20
CA ASN A 27 -2.53 -13.16 -14.65
C ASN A 27 -2.13 -11.85 -15.34
N ASN A 28 -1.81 -10.80 -14.58
CA ASN A 28 -1.43 -9.52 -15.14
C ASN A 28 0.10 -9.42 -15.31
N ARG A 29 0.57 -9.44 -16.57
CA ARG A 29 1.99 -9.37 -16.92
C ARG A 29 2.61 -7.98 -16.73
N SER A 30 1.82 -6.91 -16.62
CA SER A 30 2.33 -5.57 -16.37
C SER A 30 2.69 -5.32 -14.90
N ILE A 31 2.28 -6.22 -14.01
CA ILE A 31 2.58 -6.11 -12.58
C ILE A 31 3.84 -6.92 -12.31
N HIS A 32 4.88 -6.19 -11.91
CA HIS A 32 6.14 -6.76 -11.43
C HIS A 32 5.91 -7.53 -10.13
N LYS A 33 6.55 -8.70 -10.01
CA LYS A 33 6.37 -9.62 -8.88
C LYS A 33 7.68 -10.29 -8.50
N PHE A 34 7.76 -10.74 -7.24
CA PHE A 34 8.86 -11.56 -6.71
C PHE A 34 10.23 -10.88 -6.64
N GLY A 35 10.27 -9.54 -6.49
CA GLY A 35 11.49 -8.77 -6.17
C GLY A 35 11.77 -8.64 -4.66
N PHE A 36 12.63 -7.68 -4.27
CA PHE A 36 12.92 -7.39 -2.87
C PHE A 36 11.90 -6.41 -2.29
N ASN A 37 11.67 -6.45 -0.98
CA ASN A 37 10.72 -5.54 -0.35
C ASN A 37 11.28 -4.10 -0.24
N ASN A 38 10.52 -3.12 -0.72
CA ASN A 38 10.83 -1.69 -0.59
C ASN A 38 9.61 -0.91 -0.06
N GLU A 39 9.40 -0.93 1.26
CA GLU A 39 8.21 -0.36 1.90
C GLU A 39 8.14 1.18 1.88
N PRO A 40 9.23 1.96 2.10
CA PRO A 40 9.10 3.40 2.28
C PRO A 40 8.41 4.15 1.12
N PRO A 41 8.70 3.84 -0.17
CA PRO A 41 7.97 4.47 -1.28
C PRO A 41 6.47 4.14 -1.27
N VAL A 42 6.11 2.92 -0.89
CA VAL A 42 4.71 2.49 -0.79
C VAL A 42 4.00 3.26 0.32
N MET A 43 4.64 3.40 1.49
CA MET A 43 4.09 4.16 2.60
C MET A 43 3.87 5.63 2.24
N GLU A 44 4.84 6.27 1.58
CA GLU A 44 4.72 7.66 1.13
C GLU A 44 3.59 7.83 0.10
N ASP A 45 3.44 6.87 -0.81
CA ASP A 45 2.36 6.85 -1.80
C ASP A 45 0.98 6.75 -1.15
N VAL A 46 0.83 5.85 -0.17
CA VAL A 46 -0.44 5.67 0.54
C VAL A 46 -0.79 6.89 1.39
N ILE A 47 0.19 7.49 2.07
CA ILE A 47 -0.03 8.76 2.80
C ILE A 47 -0.52 9.83 1.83
N ARG A 48 0.10 9.96 0.66
CA ARG A 48 -0.30 10.94 -0.35
C ARG A 48 -1.73 10.72 -0.83
N LYS A 49 -2.14 9.47 -1.08
CA LYS A 49 -3.51 9.11 -1.47
C LYS A 49 -4.51 9.68 -0.46
N TYR A 50 -4.37 9.35 0.82
CA TYR A 50 -5.36 9.72 1.83
C TYR A 50 -5.27 11.16 2.34
N THR A 51 -4.10 11.80 2.26
CA THR A 51 -3.92 13.17 2.78
C THR A 51 -4.04 14.26 1.72
N LYS A 52 -3.80 13.94 0.44
CA LYS A 52 -3.80 14.91 -0.66
C LYS A 52 -4.84 14.60 -1.73
N GLU A 53 -4.89 13.36 -2.21
CA GLU A 53 -5.75 12.97 -3.32
C GLU A 53 -7.21 12.83 -2.86
N GLU A 54 -7.43 12.23 -1.69
CA GLU A 54 -8.74 11.94 -1.10
C GLU A 54 -9.06 12.81 0.13
N LYS A 55 -8.42 13.98 0.26
CA LYS A 55 -8.46 14.88 1.44
C LYS A 55 -9.87 15.23 1.97
N LYS A 56 -10.91 15.11 1.14
CA LYS A 56 -12.30 15.39 1.56
C LYS A 56 -12.88 14.30 2.46
N ASP A 57 -12.34 13.09 2.39
CA ASP A 57 -12.72 11.98 3.26
C ASP A 57 -11.94 12.08 4.57
N ILE A 58 -12.65 12.07 5.70
CA ILE A 58 -12.08 12.16 7.06
C ILE A 58 -12.04 10.80 7.76
N THR A 59 -12.47 9.73 7.06
CA THR A 59 -12.53 8.38 7.62
C THR A 59 -11.13 7.92 8.00
N PRO A 60 -10.90 7.46 9.23
CA PRO A 60 -9.61 6.89 9.62
C PRO A 60 -9.25 5.67 8.76
N VAL A 61 -7.98 5.58 8.35
CA VAL A 61 -7.50 4.54 7.44
C VAL A 61 -6.60 3.56 8.18
N PHE A 62 -6.87 2.27 8.03
CA PHE A 62 -6.01 1.20 8.53
C PHE A 62 -5.34 0.47 7.36
N ILE A 63 -4.02 0.45 7.37
CA ILE A 63 -3.18 -0.10 6.29
C ILE A 63 -2.47 -1.34 6.82
N ILE A 64 -2.57 -2.46 6.12
CA ILE A 64 -1.87 -3.69 6.51
C ILE A 64 -0.77 -3.96 5.48
N PHE A 65 0.48 -4.00 5.94
CA PHE A 65 1.61 -4.50 5.15
C PHE A 65 1.79 -5.99 5.40
N ILE A 66 1.69 -6.78 4.33
CA ILE A 66 1.93 -8.22 4.36
C ILE A 66 3.29 -8.46 3.70
N ASN A 67 4.32 -8.62 4.52
CA ASN A 67 5.67 -9.03 4.11
C ASN A 67 6.21 -10.14 5.03
N ASP A 68 7.27 -10.80 4.60
CA ASP A 68 8.01 -11.82 5.36
C ASP A 68 8.97 -11.23 6.40
N GLY A 69 9.01 -9.90 6.53
CA GLY A 69 9.82 -9.16 7.48
C GLY A 69 10.95 -8.37 6.81
N GLY A 70 11.72 -7.67 7.65
CA GLY A 70 12.71 -6.69 7.19
C GLY A 70 12.12 -5.28 7.25
N VAL A 71 12.75 -4.42 8.06
CA VAL A 71 12.36 -3.01 8.17
C VAL A 71 13.60 -2.18 7.96
N VAL A 72 13.57 -1.32 6.95
CA VAL A 72 14.65 -0.36 6.72
C VAL A 72 14.49 0.86 7.64
N ARG A 73 15.61 1.50 8.01
CA ARG A 73 15.61 2.65 8.93
C ARG A 73 14.73 3.81 8.45
N ALA A 74 14.52 3.93 7.14
CA ALA A 74 13.66 4.95 6.53
C ALA A 74 12.19 4.83 6.95
N THR A 75 11.68 3.60 7.16
CA THR A 75 10.29 3.32 7.57
C THR A 75 9.92 4.08 8.85
N LYS A 76 10.84 4.14 9.82
CA LYS A 76 10.61 4.86 11.09
C LYS A 76 10.36 6.36 10.89
N LYS A 77 11.03 6.99 9.91
CA LYS A 77 10.85 8.41 9.60
C LYS A 77 9.46 8.65 9.01
N VAL A 78 9.03 7.78 8.09
CA VAL A 78 7.71 7.87 7.46
C VAL A 78 6.59 7.72 8.49
N ILE A 79 6.67 6.69 9.34
CA ILE A 79 5.70 6.47 10.43
C ILE A 79 5.63 7.69 11.36
N LYS A 80 6.78 8.21 11.81
CA LYS A 80 6.83 9.38 12.70
C LYS A 80 6.17 10.61 12.07
N ASN A 81 6.42 10.84 10.79
CA ASN A 81 5.84 11.98 10.07
C ASN A 81 4.34 11.81 9.83
N ALA A 82 3.87 10.58 9.64
CA ALA A 82 2.46 10.25 9.44
C ALA A 82 1.63 10.25 10.74
N ALA A 83 2.27 10.24 11.91
CA ALA A 83 1.59 10.11 13.21
C ALA A 83 0.59 11.25 13.55
N VAL A 84 0.63 12.37 12.82
CA VAL A 84 -0.34 13.47 12.94
C VAL A 84 -1.57 13.31 12.05
N GLN A 85 -1.59 12.27 11.20
CA GLN A 85 -2.69 11.95 10.29
C GLN A 85 -3.55 10.82 10.86
N PRO A 86 -4.84 10.70 10.48
CA PRO A 86 -5.70 9.59 10.90
C PRO A 86 -5.38 8.31 10.10
N ILE A 87 -4.09 7.94 10.05
CA ILE A 87 -3.56 6.78 9.32
C ILE A 87 -2.88 5.84 10.31
N PHE A 88 -3.27 4.58 10.25
CA PHE A 88 -2.80 3.50 11.09
C PHE A 88 -2.18 2.40 10.22
N TRP A 89 -1.21 1.68 10.78
CA TRP A 89 -0.35 0.71 10.09
C TRP A 89 -0.38 -0.65 10.79
#